data_AF-A0A7W5M431-F1
#
_entry.id   AF-A0A7W5M431-F1
#
_cell.length_a   1.000
_cell.length_b   1.000
_cell.length_c   1.000
_cell.angle_alpha   90.00
_cell.angle_beta   90.00
_cell.angle_gamma   90.00
#
_symmetry.space_group_name_H-M   'P 1'
#
loop_
_entity.id
_entity.type
_entity.pdbx_description
1 polymer ?
#
loop_
_entity_poly.entity_id
_entity_poly.type
_entity_poly.pdbx_seq_one_letter_code
_entity_poly.pdbx_strand_id
1 'polypeptide(L)'
;MKAIASLAFGIASSIGLCVAAGSVASVVLADPGPHTFESLSRPDIWTTKPVRVDVASQHYERIPAVYSTYVTDAPKMAVASRAKAPAPREPEATSIATMSPEHVDWCANHYRSFDPATNSYRAYSGQTKTCTSPFSAPLRTAGTNPQQQESGAAESAAKAWCAARYQSYRAEDNSYQPFDGPRRACVAPTRQIVASATGSGPRTENTLVSN
;
A
#
# COMPACT_ATOMS: atom_id res chain seq x y z
N MET A 1 72.39 10.14 40.62
CA MET A 1 72.65 9.59 39.26
C MET A 1 72.20 8.14 39.09
N LYS A 2 72.57 7.19 39.97
CA LYS A 2 72.16 5.76 39.84
C LYS A 2 70.65 5.49 39.86
N ALA A 3 69.87 6.20 40.69
CA ALA A 3 68.41 6.00 40.78
C ALA A 3 67.66 6.44 39.51
N ILE A 4 68.12 7.55 38.89
CA ILE A 4 67.53 8.08 37.65
C ILE A 4 67.82 7.13 36.48
N ALA A 5 69.02 6.54 36.43
CA ALA A 5 69.38 5.55 35.41
C ALA A 5 68.55 4.25 35.53
N SER A 6 68.31 3.76 36.75
CA SER A 6 67.47 2.58 36.98
C SER A 6 66.01 2.83 36.57
N LEU A 7 65.46 4.00 36.92
CA LEU A 7 64.10 4.40 36.53
C LEU A 7 63.96 4.48 35.00
N ALA A 8 64.90 5.13 34.31
CA ALA A 8 64.88 5.25 32.86
C ALA A 8 64.97 3.88 32.16
N PHE A 9 65.79 2.97 32.69
CA PHE A 9 65.91 1.60 32.16
C PHE A 9 64.63 0.78 32.37
N GLY A 10 63.96 0.94 33.52
CA GLY A 10 62.68 0.29 33.79
C GLY A 10 61.57 0.76 32.85
N ILE A 11 61.49 2.07 32.59
CA ILE A 11 60.51 2.63 31.65
C ILE A 11 60.78 2.14 30.22
N ALA A 12 62.03 2.18 29.77
CA ALA A 12 62.41 1.70 28.44
C ALA A 12 62.09 0.21 28.26
N SER A 13 62.35 -0.62 29.28
CA SER A 13 62.03 -2.05 29.25
C SER A 13 60.52 -2.32 29.21
N SER A 14 59.73 -1.55 29.98
CA SER A 14 58.27 -1.66 29.97
C SER A 14 57.67 -1.31 28.61
N ILE A 15 58.13 -0.20 28.00
CA ILE A 15 57.69 0.20 26.66
C ILE A 15 58.08 -0.86 25.62
N GLY A 16 59.30 -1.38 25.68
CA GLY A 16 59.76 -2.43 24.78
C GLY A 16 58.91 -3.70 24.88
N LEU A 17 58.55 -4.12 26.10
CA LEU A 17 57.69 -5.29 26.31
C LEU A 17 56.28 -5.07 25.76
N CYS A 18 55.70 -3.89 25.99
CA CYS A 18 54.36 -3.56 25.48
C CYS A 18 54.32 -3.53 23.95
N VAL A 19 55.34 -2.96 23.29
CA VAL A 19 55.42 -2.90 21.82
C VAL A 19 55.62 -4.30 21.22
N ALA A 20 56.46 -5.13 21.85
CA ALA A 20 56.68 -6.51 21.42
C ALA A 20 55.39 -7.36 21.56
N ALA A 21 54.70 -7.27 22.70
CA ALA A 21 53.46 -7.99 22.94
C ALA A 21 52.34 -7.55 21.97
N GLY A 22 52.22 -6.23 21.72
CA GLY A 22 51.27 -5.69 20.75
C GLY A 22 51.50 -6.21 19.33
N SER A 23 52.75 -6.26 18.87
CA SER A 23 53.08 -6.78 17.53
C SER A 23 52.72 -8.25 17.36
N VAL A 24 52.97 -9.09 18.37
CA VAL A 24 52.63 -10.52 18.30
C VAL A 24 51.12 -10.71 18.27
N ALA A 25 50.36 -9.98 19.08
CA ALA A 25 48.90 -10.03 19.06
C ALA A 25 48.33 -9.59 17.71
N SER A 26 48.90 -8.55 17.09
CA SER A 26 48.48 -8.11 15.76
C SER A 26 48.73 -9.15 14.69
N VAL A 27 49.87 -9.86 14.71
CA VAL A 27 50.16 -10.91 13.72
C VAL A 27 49.21 -12.11 13.86
N VAL A 28 48.84 -12.48 15.09
CA VAL A 28 47.91 -13.60 15.33
C VAL A 28 46.47 -13.25 14.96
N LEU A 29 46.04 -12.00 15.15
CA LEU A 29 44.69 -11.55 14.75
C LEU A 29 44.58 -11.11 13.29
N ALA A 30 45.70 -10.94 12.58
CA ALA A 30 45.72 -10.46 11.20
C ALA A 30 45.43 -11.53 10.14
N ASP A 31 44.97 -12.73 10.54
CA ASP A 31 44.47 -13.73 9.61
C ASP A 31 42.93 -13.82 9.68
N PRO A 32 42.19 -12.80 9.21
CA PRO A 32 40.80 -13.04 8.83
C PRO A 32 40.86 -13.94 7.60
N GLY A 33 40.67 -15.24 7.82
CA GLY A 33 40.55 -16.20 6.74
C GLY A 33 39.64 -15.62 5.65
N PRO A 34 40.06 -15.65 4.36
CA PRO A 34 39.35 -14.96 3.30
C PRO A 34 37.89 -15.37 3.35
N HIS A 35 36.99 -14.40 3.46
CA HIS A 35 35.55 -14.65 3.36
C HIS A 35 35.27 -15.21 1.96
N THR A 36 35.23 -16.54 1.84
CA THR A 36 34.89 -17.21 0.60
C THR A 36 33.38 -17.09 0.42
N PHE A 37 32.96 -16.09 -0.34
CA PHE A 37 31.59 -15.99 -0.78
C PHE A 37 31.32 -17.08 -1.82
N GLU A 38 30.79 -18.22 -1.37
CA GLU A 38 30.43 -19.39 -2.19
C GLU A 38 29.50 -19.02 -3.38
N SER A 39 28.82 -17.87 -3.30
CA SER A 39 27.85 -17.38 -4.29
C SER A 39 28.44 -16.46 -5.37
N LEU A 40 29.65 -15.89 -5.19
CA LEU A 40 30.23 -14.96 -6.18
C LEU A 40 30.84 -15.67 -7.39
N SER A 41 31.22 -16.94 -7.23
CA SER A 41 31.81 -17.77 -8.29
C SER A 41 30.77 -18.51 -9.13
N ARG A 42 29.47 -18.35 -8.82
CA ARG A 42 28.40 -18.99 -9.59
C ARG A 42 28.26 -18.26 -10.93
N PRO A 43 28.43 -18.92 -12.08
CA PRO A 43 28.39 -18.24 -13.39
C PRO A 43 27.03 -17.62 -13.77
N ASP A 44 25.98 -17.89 -12.99
CA ASP A 44 24.58 -17.57 -13.31
C ASP A 44 23.96 -16.41 -12.51
N ILE A 45 24.73 -15.66 -11.71
CA ILE A 45 24.16 -14.52 -10.95
C ILE A 45 23.64 -13.38 -11.85
N TRP A 46 24.07 -13.32 -13.11
CA TRP A 46 23.54 -12.41 -14.10
C TRP A 46 23.49 -13.11 -15.46
N THR A 47 22.35 -13.73 -15.78
CA THR A 47 22.17 -14.37 -17.08
C THR A 47 22.06 -13.29 -18.17
N THR A 48 23.02 -13.25 -19.10
CA THR A 48 22.97 -12.37 -20.30
C THR A 48 21.90 -12.80 -21.32
N LYS A 49 21.30 -13.98 -21.11
CA LYS A 49 20.20 -14.52 -21.91
C LYS A 49 19.00 -14.78 -20.98
N PRO A 50 17.76 -14.42 -21.38
CA PRO A 50 16.58 -14.68 -20.57
C PRO A 50 16.34 -16.19 -20.45
N VAL A 51 16.34 -16.70 -19.21
CA VAL A 51 15.97 -18.09 -18.90
C VAL A 51 14.56 -18.11 -18.32
N ARG A 52 13.68 -18.95 -18.88
CA ARG A 52 12.33 -19.17 -18.34
C ARG A 52 12.45 -19.98 -17.06
N VAL A 53 12.04 -19.38 -15.95
CA VAL A 53 11.94 -20.05 -14.65
C VAL A 53 10.66 -20.86 -14.62
N ASP A 54 10.77 -22.17 -14.40
CA ASP A 54 9.61 -23.03 -14.15
C ASP A 54 9.15 -22.85 -12.71
N VAL A 55 7.94 -22.34 -12.53
CA VAL A 55 7.34 -22.08 -11.23
C VAL A 55 6.88 -23.38 -10.56
N ALA A 56 6.54 -24.41 -11.35
CA ALA A 56 6.07 -25.68 -10.83
C ALA A 56 7.19 -26.50 -10.15
N SER A 57 8.44 -26.29 -10.58
CA SER A 57 9.62 -26.93 -9.97
C SER A 57 10.20 -26.14 -8.79
N GLN A 58 9.64 -24.99 -8.43
CA GLN A 58 10.14 -24.21 -7.29
C GLN A 58 9.61 -24.78 -5.97
N HIS A 59 10.49 -25.47 -5.24
CA HIS A 59 10.23 -25.87 -3.87
C HIS A 59 10.36 -24.66 -2.94
N TYR A 60 9.27 -23.88 -2.83
CA TYR A 60 9.21 -22.77 -1.88
C TYR A 60 9.14 -23.30 -0.45
N GLU A 61 10.28 -23.40 0.21
CA GLU A 61 10.35 -23.63 1.65
C GLU A 61 10.38 -22.28 2.39
N ARG A 62 9.51 -22.12 3.39
CA ARG A 62 9.57 -20.94 4.27
C ARG A 62 10.73 -21.12 5.24
N ILE A 63 11.84 -20.50 4.93
CA ILE A 63 13.02 -20.45 5.80
C ILE A 63 12.69 -19.51 6.98
N PRO A 64 13.07 -19.84 8.23
CA PRO A 64 12.95 -18.92 9.35
C PRO A 64 13.74 -17.64 9.11
N ALA A 65 13.28 -16.52 9.69
CA ALA A 65 14.00 -15.26 9.61
C ALA A 65 15.40 -15.41 10.23
N VAL A 66 16.45 -15.15 9.43
CA VAL A 66 17.82 -15.06 9.92
C VAL A 66 18.08 -13.60 10.27
N TYR A 67 18.26 -13.30 11.55
CA TYR A 67 18.55 -11.96 12.02
C TYR A 67 20.02 -11.59 11.74
N SER A 68 20.28 -10.34 11.35
CA SER A 68 21.65 -9.83 11.20
C SER A 68 22.28 -9.59 12.58
N THR A 69 23.60 -9.49 12.64
CA THR A 69 24.38 -9.26 13.87
C THR A 69 24.05 -7.93 14.57
N TYR A 70 23.34 -7.02 13.90
CA TYR A 70 22.93 -5.72 14.43
C TYR A 70 21.55 -5.75 15.10
N VAL A 71 20.83 -6.87 15.06
CA VAL A 71 19.51 -6.98 15.69
C VAL A 71 19.70 -7.14 17.19
N THR A 72 19.44 -6.06 17.93
CA THR A 72 19.54 -6.02 19.40
C THR A 72 18.28 -6.51 20.09
N ASP A 73 17.13 -6.54 19.41
CA ASP A 73 15.87 -7.02 19.97
C ASP A 73 15.09 -7.81 18.91
N ALA A 74 15.35 -9.12 18.84
CA ALA A 74 14.64 -10.01 17.93
C ALA A 74 13.25 -10.30 18.49
N PRO A 75 12.15 -9.99 17.77
CA PRO A 75 10.81 -10.31 18.25
C PRO A 75 10.66 -11.83 18.38
N LYS A 76 10.28 -12.29 19.58
CA LYS A 76 9.87 -13.69 19.82
C LYS A 76 8.58 -13.93 19.05
N MET A 77 8.71 -14.44 17.81
CA MET A 77 7.54 -14.85 17.04
C MET A 77 6.97 -16.12 17.67
N ALA A 78 5.99 -15.96 18.56
CA ALA A 78 5.10 -17.04 18.92
C ALA A 78 4.29 -17.39 17.66
N VAL A 79 4.60 -18.54 17.06
CA VAL A 79 3.78 -19.09 15.98
C VAL A 79 2.43 -19.41 16.62
N ALA A 80 1.47 -18.50 16.46
CA ALA A 80 0.09 -18.79 16.81
C ALA A 80 -0.30 -20.04 16.01
N SER A 81 -0.56 -21.14 16.72
CA SER A 81 -1.11 -22.34 16.08
C SER A 81 -2.36 -21.90 15.35
N ARG A 82 -2.30 -21.97 14.02
CA ARG A 82 -3.40 -21.57 13.15
C ARG A 82 -4.62 -22.36 13.60
N ALA A 83 -5.56 -21.69 14.25
CA ALA A 83 -6.87 -22.27 14.52
C ALA A 83 -7.39 -22.82 13.20
N LYS A 84 -7.84 -24.08 13.21
CA LYS A 84 -8.34 -24.80 12.04
C LYS A 84 -9.20 -23.83 11.23
N ALA A 85 -8.75 -23.53 10.02
CA ALA A 85 -9.49 -22.63 9.14
C ALA A 85 -10.95 -23.11 9.09
N PRO A 86 -11.95 -22.21 9.13
CA PRO A 86 -13.31 -22.60 8.81
C PRO A 86 -13.24 -23.36 7.49
N ALA A 87 -13.99 -24.48 7.40
CA ALA A 87 -14.07 -25.24 6.17
C ALA A 87 -14.24 -24.28 4.98
N PRO A 88 -13.58 -24.51 3.83
CA PRO A 88 -13.80 -23.70 2.65
C PRO A 88 -15.31 -23.52 2.51
N ARG A 89 -15.80 -22.28 2.60
CA ARG A 89 -17.16 -22.02 2.13
C ARG A 89 -17.08 -22.43 0.67
N GLU A 90 -17.77 -23.53 0.37
CA GLU A 90 -18.01 -23.98 -0.98
C GLU A 90 -18.37 -22.71 -1.76
N PRO A 91 -17.58 -22.30 -2.76
CA PRO A 91 -17.92 -21.13 -3.53
C PRO A 91 -19.32 -21.43 -4.06
N GLU A 92 -20.32 -20.65 -3.62
CA GLU A 92 -21.65 -20.69 -4.21
C GLU A 92 -21.42 -20.53 -5.70
N ALA A 93 -21.53 -21.64 -6.42
CA ALA A 93 -21.34 -21.73 -7.85
C ALA A 93 -22.57 -21.12 -8.52
N THR A 94 -22.77 -19.83 -8.31
CA THR A 94 -23.85 -19.04 -8.87
C THR A 94 -23.22 -17.86 -9.58
N SER A 95 -22.74 -18.04 -10.81
CA SER A 95 -22.30 -16.86 -11.58
C SER A 95 -21.98 -17.05 -13.06
N ILE A 96 -21.55 -18.23 -13.54
CA ILE A 96 -21.26 -18.33 -14.99
C ILE A 96 -22.56 -18.41 -15.81
N ALA A 97 -23.63 -18.99 -15.26
CA ALA A 97 -24.88 -19.21 -16.00
C ALA A 97 -25.79 -17.98 -16.13
N THR A 98 -25.54 -16.90 -15.38
CA THR A 98 -26.48 -15.75 -15.29
C THR A 98 -25.96 -14.51 -16.01
N MET A 99 -24.70 -14.49 -16.47
CA MET A 99 -24.09 -13.32 -17.11
C MET A 99 -23.82 -13.58 -18.60
N SER A 100 -23.97 -12.54 -19.44
CA SER A 100 -23.66 -12.65 -20.85
C SER A 100 -22.17 -12.96 -21.05
N PRO A 101 -21.80 -13.84 -22.00
CA PRO A 101 -20.39 -14.13 -22.26
C PRO A 101 -19.62 -12.88 -22.67
N GLU A 102 -20.27 -11.95 -23.37
CA GLU A 102 -19.69 -10.66 -23.76
C GLU A 102 -19.29 -9.78 -22.56
N HIS A 103 -20.06 -9.82 -21.46
CA HIS A 103 -19.72 -9.13 -20.22
C HIS A 103 -18.44 -9.69 -19.62
N VAL A 104 -18.34 -11.03 -19.55
CA VAL A 104 -17.19 -11.73 -18.98
C VAL A 104 -15.92 -11.43 -19.79
N ASP A 105 -16.00 -11.52 -21.13
CA ASP A 105 -14.86 -11.26 -22.01
C ASP A 105 -14.37 -9.82 -21.91
N TRP A 106 -15.29 -8.85 -21.86
CA TRP A 106 -14.94 -7.45 -21.67
C TRP A 106 -14.25 -7.20 -20.33
N CYS A 107 -14.80 -7.76 -19.24
CA CYS A 107 -14.24 -7.61 -17.89
C CYS A 107 -12.86 -8.26 -17.77
N ALA A 108 -12.67 -9.45 -18.35
CA ALA A 108 -11.40 -10.16 -18.36
C ALA A 108 -10.31 -9.40 -19.13
N ASN A 109 -10.67 -8.75 -20.24
CA ASN A 109 -9.72 -7.95 -21.02
C ASN A 109 -9.42 -6.58 -20.36
N HIS A 110 -10.40 -5.99 -19.66
CA HIS A 110 -10.27 -4.67 -19.06
C HIS A 110 -9.58 -4.69 -17.69
N TYR A 111 -9.84 -5.71 -16.86
CA TYR A 111 -9.27 -5.83 -15.52
C TYR A 111 -8.38 -7.07 -15.38
N ARG A 112 -7.09 -6.86 -15.12
CA ARG A 112 -6.09 -7.94 -14.97
C ARG A 112 -6.38 -8.93 -13.83
N SER A 113 -7.13 -8.48 -12.82
CA SER A 113 -7.44 -9.25 -11.59
C SER A 113 -8.91 -9.69 -11.54
N PHE A 114 -9.57 -9.75 -12.70
CA PHE A 114 -10.97 -10.15 -12.79
C PHE A 114 -11.16 -11.62 -12.47
N ASP A 115 -12.12 -11.91 -11.60
CA ASP A 115 -12.60 -13.24 -11.28
C ASP A 115 -14.01 -13.43 -11.87
N PRO A 116 -14.18 -14.32 -12.86
CA PRO A 116 -15.47 -14.58 -13.49
C PRO A 116 -16.47 -15.27 -12.56
N ALA A 117 -16.00 -15.98 -11.52
CA ALA A 117 -16.88 -16.67 -10.58
C ALA A 117 -17.59 -15.71 -9.61
N THR A 118 -17.07 -14.50 -9.41
CA THR A 118 -17.63 -13.54 -8.47
C THR A 118 -18.00 -12.20 -9.11
N ASN A 119 -17.80 -12.07 -10.43
CA ASN A 119 -17.90 -10.81 -11.17
C ASN A 119 -17.13 -9.68 -10.46
N SER A 120 -15.92 -9.95 -9.98
CA SER A 120 -15.18 -9.03 -9.13
C SER A 120 -13.74 -8.82 -9.58
N TYR A 121 -13.18 -7.64 -9.29
CA TYR A 121 -11.81 -7.28 -9.62
C TYR A 121 -11.18 -6.46 -8.50
N ARG A 122 -9.84 -6.48 -8.38
CA ARG A 122 -9.11 -5.63 -7.42
C ARG A 122 -8.79 -4.28 -8.05
N ALA A 123 -9.29 -3.21 -7.43
CA ALA A 123 -8.93 -1.85 -7.78
C ALA A 123 -7.52 -1.50 -7.26
N TYR A 124 -6.92 -0.45 -7.82
CA TYR A 124 -5.62 0.07 -7.37
C TYR A 124 -5.60 0.50 -5.90
N SER A 125 -6.77 0.85 -5.33
CA SER A 125 -6.92 1.14 -3.90
C SER A 125 -6.91 -0.11 -3.00
N GLY A 126 -6.75 -1.31 -3.56
CA GLY A 126 -6.74 -2.59 -2.84
C GLY A 126 -8.13 -3.15 -2.53
N GLN A 127 -9.20 -2.38 -2.75
CA GLN A 127 -10.58 -2.84 -2.57
C GLN A 127 -11.04 -3.71 -3.76
N THR A 128 -11.82 -4.75 -3.46
CA THR A 128 -12.50 -5.55 -4.49
C THR A 128 -13.78 -4.84 -4.92
N LYS A 129 -13.96 -4.64 -6.22
CA LYS A 129 -15.14 -4.01 -6.83
C LYS A 129 -15.79 -4.97 -7.82
N THR A 130 -17.09 -4.86 -8.01
CA THR A 130 -17.83 -5.63 -9.01
C THR A 130 -17.58 -5.04 -10.40
N CYS A 131 -17.34 -5.88 -11.41
CA CYS A 131 -17.17 -5.38 -12.78
C CYS A 131 -18.52 -4.93 -13.35
N THR A 132 -18.54 -3.77 -14.00
CA THR A 132 -19.70 -3.26 -14.74
C THR A 132 -19.26 -3.02 -16.18
N SER A 133 -19.89 -3.71 -17.13
CA SER A 133 -19.59 -3.57 -18.55
C SER A 133 -20.81 -3.00 -19.28
N PRO A 134 -20.66 -2.39 -20.46
CA PRO A 134 -21.79 -1.99 -21.29
C PRO A 134 -22.66 -3.18 -21.75
N PHE A 135 -22.12 -4.40 -21.74
CA PHE A 135 -22.80 -5.64 -22.15
C PHE A 135 -23.51 -6.37 -21.01
N SER A 136 -23.41 -5.87 -19.77
CA SER A 136 -24.25 -6.38 -18.68
C SER A 136 -25.62 -5.73 -18.81
N ALA A 137 -26.49 -6.32 -19.62
CA ALA A 137 -27.90 -5.98 -19.60
C ALA A 137 -28.40 -6.07 -18.16
N PRO A 138 -29.21 -5.12 -17.67
CA PRO A 138 -29.73 -5.20 -16.32
C PRO A 138 -30.70 -6.38 -16.26
N LEU A 139 -30.23 -7.52 -15.74
CA LEU A 139 -31.14 -8.50 -15.16
C LEU A 139 -31.93 -7.72 -14.10
N ARG A 140 -33.22 -7.49 -14.36
CA ARG A 140 -34.16 -7.00 -13.36
C ARG A 140 -34.35 -8.11 -12.34
N THR A 141 -33.40 -8.23 -11.42
CA THR A 141 -33.59 -8.98 -10.19
C THR A 141 -34.56 -8.16 -9.35
N ALA A 142 -35.81 -8.59 -9.28
CA ALA A 142 -36.75 -8.12 -8.28
C ALA A 142 -36.21 -8.52 -6.90
N GLY A 143 -35.39 -7.66 -6.32
CA GLY A 143 -34.71 -7.92 -5.06
C GLY A 143 -33.75 -6.79 -4.75
N THR A 144 -34.26 -5.81 -3.99
CA THR A 144 -33.51 -4.71 -3.35
C THR A 144 -32.69 -3.80 -4.29
N ASN A 145 -33.30 -2.71 -4.73
CA ASN A 145 -32.61 -1.50 -5.21
C ASN A 145 -32.02 -0.72 -4.01
N PRO A 146 -30.71 -0.48 -3.90
CA PRO A 146 -30.18 0.67 -3.16
C PRO A 146 -30.20 1.95 -4.03
N GLN A 147 -30.47 1.84 -5.33
CA GLN A 147 -30.24 2.92 -6.30
C GLN A 147 -31.36 3.98 -6.38
N GLN A 148 -32.51 3.79 -5.71
CA GLN A 148 -33.59 4.81 -5.70
C GLN A 148 -33.48 5.80 -4.54
N GLN A 149 -32.62 5.55 -3.56
CA GLN A 149 -32.38 6.49 -2.44
C GLN A 149 -31.27 7.52 -2.79
N GLU A 150 -30.38 7.21 -3.73
CA GLU A 150 -29.13 7.96 -3.95
C GLU A 150 -29.18 9.01 -5.08
N SER A 151 -30.18 8.94 -5.96
CA SER A 151 -30.45 9.95 -6.99
C SER A 151 -31.05 11.23 -6.40
N GLY A 152 -31.99 11.11 -5.46
CA GLY A 152 -32.56 12.26 -4.76
C GLY A 152 -31.55 12.99 -3.88
N ALA A 153 -30.65 12.27 -3.21
CA ALA A 153 -29.61 12.85 -2.36
C ALA A 153 -28.62 13.71 -3.16
N ALA A 154 -28.25 13.28 -4.36
CA ALA A 154 -27.34 14.05 -5.19
C ALA A 154 -27.98 15.22 -5.91
N GLU A 155 -29.24 15.09 -6.31
CA GLU A 155 -30.00 16.24 -6.80
C GLU A 155 -30.16 17.29 -5.70
N SER A 156 -30.43 16.85 -4.46
CA SER A 156 -30.51 17.73 -3.29
C SER A 156 -29.17 18.40 -2.99
N ALA A 157 -28.05 17.67 -3.09
CA ALA A 157 -26.71 18.23 -2.91
C ALA A 157 -26.35 19.25 -4.01
N ALA A 158 -26.74 18.98 -5.26
CA ALA A 158 -26.55 19.92 -6.37
C ALA A 158 -27.34 21.21 -6.16
N LYS A 159 -28.61 21.11 -5.73
CA LYS A 159 -29.46 22.27 -5.39
C LYS A 159 -28.89 23.06 -4.21
N ALA A 160 -28.37 22.38 -3.19
CA ALA A 160 -27.74 23.02 -2.03
C ALA A 160 -26.47 23.81 -2.41
N TRP A 161 -25.64 23.26 -3.30
CA TRP A 161 -24.46 23.96 -3.82
C TRP A 161 -24.84 25.21 -4.60
N CYS A 162 -25.85 25.12 -5.46
CA CYS A 162 -26.36 26.26 -6.22
C CYS A 162 -26.90 27.37 -5.32
N ALA A 163 -27.65 27.01 -4.26
CA ALA A 163 -28.16 27.94 -3.27
C ALA A 163 -27.03 28.64 -2.48
N ALA A 164 -25.95 27.92 -2.16
CA ALA A 164 -24.79 28.51 -1.49
C ALA A 164 -23.98 29.43 -2.41
N ARG A 165 -23.95 29.16 -3.71
CA ARG A 165 -23.12 29.88 -4.69
C ARG A 165 -23.77 31.15 -5.24
N TYR A 166 -25.10 31.16 -5.37
CA TYR A 166 -25.87 32.25 -5.96
C TYR A 166 -26.98 32.72 -5.02
N GLN A 167 -26.90 33.98 -4.59
CA GLN A 167 -27.87 34.56 -3.65
C GLN A 167 -29.29 34.66 -4.22
N SER A 168 -29.42 34.72 -5.55
CA SER A 168 -30.70 34.83 -6.27
C SER A 168 -31.28 33.48 -6.72
N TYR A 169 -30.73 32.37 -6.22
CA TYR A 169 -31.12 31.01 -6.60
C TYR A 169 -32.53 30.63 -6.13
N ARG A 170 -33.22 29.84 -6.96
CA ARG A 170 -34.55 29.28 -6.72
C ARG A 170 -34.50 27.77 -6.86
N ALA A 171 -35.02 27.06 -5.86
CA ALA A 171 -34.96 25.59 -5.81
C ALA A 171 -36.07 24.93 -6.63
N GLU A 172 -37.19 25.63 -6.83
CA GLU A 172 -38.37 25.20 -7.56
C GLU A 172 -38.09 24.98 -9.05
N ASP A 173 -37.26 25.81 -9.66
CA ASP A 173 -36.94 25.77 -11.10
C ASP A 173 -35.44 25.58 -11.39
N ASN A 174 -34.62 25.36 -10.34
CA ASN A 174 -33.16 25.23 -10.40
C ASN A 174 -32.51 26.38 -11.20
N SER A 175 -32.95 27.62 -10.98
CA SER A 175 -32.48 28.80 -11.71
C SER A 175 -31.89 29.88 -10.82
N TYR A 176 -30.96 30.66 -11.34
CA TYR A 176 -30.42 31.86 -10.69
C TYR A 176 -30.47 33.06 -11.64
N GLN A 177 -30.47 34.27 -11.06
CA GLN A 177 -30.46 35.53 -11.80
C GLN A 177 -29.04 36.11 -11.83
N PRO A 178 -28.37 36.18 -13.00
CA PRO A 178 -27.11 36.90 -13.16
C PRO A 178 -27.30 38.42 -12.96
N PHE A 179 -26.19 39.14 -12.77
CA PHE A 179 -26.23 40.60 -12.60
C PHE A 179 -26.79 41.33 -13.83
N ASP A 180 -26.56 40.78 -15.02
CA ASP A 180 -27.07 41.29 -16.28
C ASP A 180 -27.75 40.16 -17.07
N GLY A 181 -29.03 40.33 -17.42
CA GLY A 181 -29.79 39.42 -18.28
C GLY A 181 -30.82 38.52 -17.57
N PRO A 182 -31.45 37.58 -18.28
CA PRO A 182 -32.52 36.73 -17.75
C PRO A 182 -32.01 35.60 -16.83
N ARG A 183 -32.93 34.94 -16.10
CA ARG A 183 -32.61 33.77 -15.25
C ARG A 183 -32.01 32.63 -16.07
N ARG A 184 -31.03 31.94 -15.49
CA ARG A 184 -30.32 30.80 -16.10
C ARG A 184 -30.38 29.58 -15.20
N ALA A 185 -30.44 28.39 -15.80
CA ALA A 185 -30.38 27.13 -15.07
C ALA A 185 -29.02 26.97 -14.37
N CYS A 186 -29.03 26.50 -13.12
CA CYS A 186 -27.82 26.19 -12.39
C CYS A 186 -27.32 24.78 -12.73
N VAL A 187 -26.05 24.68 -13.11
CA VAL A 187 -25.36 23.41 -13.34
C VAL A 187 -24.31 23.25 -12.24
N ALA A 188 -24.60 22.38 -11.27
CA ALA A 188 -23.63 22.05 -10.25
C ALA A 188 -22.48 21.22 -10.85
N PRO A 189 -21.23 21.43 -10.41
CA PRO A 189 -20.11 20.60 -10.84
C PRO A 189 -20.29 19.14 -10.40
N THR A 190 -19.55 18.22 -11.01
CA THR A 190 -19.65 16.77 -10.72
C THR A 190 -19.56 16.47 -9.22
N ARG A 191 -20.26 15.43 -8.74
CA ARG A 191 -20.42 15.07 -7.30
C ARG A 191 -19.15 15.18 -6.45
N GLN A 192 -17.97 14.89 -7.02
CA GLN A 192 -16.66 14.99 -6.35
C GLN A 192 -16.29 16.41 -5.88
N ILE A 193 -16.84 17.45 -6.50
CA ILE A 193 -16.59 18.86 -6.18
C ILE A 193 -17.66 19.40 -5.21
N VAL A 194 -18.90 18.92 -5.33
CA VAL A 194 -20.03 19.32 -4.49
C VAL A 194 -19.92 18.76 -3.07
N ALA A 195 -19.44 17.52 -2.90
CA ALA A 195 -19.22 16.92 -1.58
C ALA A 195 -18.16 17.70 -0.75
N SER A 196 -17.18 18.29 -1.43
CA SER A 196 -16.13 19.12 -0.82
C SER A 196 -16.65 20.47 -0.31
N ALA A 197 -17.76 20.97 -0.85
CA ALA A 197 -18.39 22.22 -0.42
C ALA A 197 -19.30 22.04 0.80
N THR A 198 -19.91 20.85 0.98
CA THR A 198 -20.73 20.51 2.15
C THR A 198 -19.93 20.00 3.34
N GLY A 199 -18.65 19.64 3.16
CA GLY A 199 -17.76 19.15 4.23
C GLY A 199 -17.08 20.23 5.07
N SER A 200 -17.21 21.51 4.71
CA SER A 200 -16.58 22.60 5.46
C SER A 200 -17.58 23.25 6.42
N GLY A 201 -17.93 22.51 7.47
CA GLY A 201 -18.47 23.10 8.70
C GLY A 201 -17.49 24.11 9.31
N PRO A 202 -17.97 25.03 10.16
CA PRO A 202 -17.25 26.25 10.51
C PRO A 202 -15.94 25.91 11.19
N ARG A 203 -14.82 26.37 10.60
CA ARG A 203 -13.54 26.49 11.30
C ARG A 203 -13.77 27.50 12.41
N THR A 204 -14.06 26.98 13.60
CA THR A 204 -14.09 27.73 14.85
C THR A 204 -12.86 28.62 14.92
N GLU A 205 -13.10 29.93 14.92
CA GLU A 205 -12.18 30.91 15.47
C GLU A 205 -11.81 30.47 16.89
N ASN A 206 -10.52 30.26 17.13
CA ASN A 206 -9.94 30.34 18.46
C ASN A 206 -8.53 30.94 18.29
N THR A 207 -8.53 32.27 18.31
CA THR A 207 -7.79 33.17 19.20
C THR A 207 -6.40 32.76 19.72
N LEU A 208 -5.54 33.79 19.76
CA LEU A 208 -4.29 34.01 20.54
C LEU A 208 -2.97 33.54 19.89
N VAL A 209 -2.07 34.47 19.56
CA VAL A 209 -1.11 35.09 20.50
C VAL A 209 -0.32 36.23 19.83
N SER A 210 -0.37 37.41 20.47
CA SER A 210 0.65 38.47 20.56
C SER A 210 2.05 38.24 19.95
N ASN A 211 2.46 39.12 19.03
CA ASN A 211 3.48 40.17 19.25
C ASN A 211 3.55 41.09 18.03
#